data_AF-A0A0D7DZW7-F1
#
_entry.id   AF-A0A0D7DZW7-F1
#
_cell.length_a   1.000
_cell.length_b   1.000
_cell.length_c   1.000
_cell.angle_alpha   90.00
_cell.angle_beta   90.00
_cell.angle_gamma   90.00
#
_symmetry.space_group_name_H-M   'P 1'
#
loop_
_entity.id
_entity.type
_entity.pdbx_description
1 polymer ?
#
loop_
_entity_poly.entity_id
_entity_poly.type
_entity_poly.pdbx_seq_one_letter_code
_entity_poly.pdbx_strand_id
1 'polypeptide(L)' 'MIVALLNQKGGVGKTTLATHIAGELAMRGQHVVLLDADPQGSSLDWTQRRSQQGLPRL' A
#
# COMPACT_ATOMS: atom_id res chain seq x y z
N MET A 1 -4.29 2.38 15.51
CA MET A 1 -2.86 2.03 15.40
C MET A 1 -2.31 2.69 14.16
N ILE A 2 -1.10 3.27 14.20
CA ILE A 2 -0.43 3.88 13.04
C ILE A 2 0.87 3.12 12.81
N VAL A 3 1.12 2.71 11.56
CA VAL A 3 2.35 2.03 11.15
C VAL A 3 2.98 2.84 10.01
N ALA A 4 4.25 3.21 10.14
CA ALA A 4 4.98 3.96 9.14
C ALA A 4 6.20 3.16 8.66
N LEU A 5 6.34 3.00 7.34
CA LEU A 5 7.47 2.32 6.72
C LEU A 5 8.45 3.36 6.16
N LEU A 6 9.54 3.58 6.88
CA LEU A 6 10.51 4.66 6.61
C LEU A 6 11.88 4.07 6.27
N ASN A 7 12.45 4.50 5.14
CA ASN A 7 13.83 4.20 4.75
C ASN A 7 14.25 5.16 3.63
N GLN A 8 15.44 5.76 3.75
CA GLN A 8 15.99 6.69 2.77
C GLN A 8 16.37 6.02 1.44
N LYS A 9 16.68 4.72 1.46
CA LYS A 9 17.03 3.98 0.25
C LYS A 9 15.78 3.63 -0.55
N GLY A 10 15.80 3.95 -1.85
CA GLY A 10 14.81 3.49 -2.82
C GLY A 10 14.91 1.98 -3.09
N GLY A 11 13.81 1.34 -3.48
CA GLY A 11 13.82 -0.08 -3.88
C GLY A 11 13.97 -1.11 -2.74
N VAL A 12 13.95 -0.69 -1.48
CA VAL A 12 14.01 -1.61 -0.31
C VAL A 12 12.67 -2.29 0.03
N GLY A 13 11.62 -2.07 -0.78
CA GLY A 13 10.32 -2.72 -0.61
C GLY A 13 9.34 -2.04 0.34
N LYS A 14 9.52 -0.76 0.71
CA LYS A 14 8.60 -0.01 1.59
C LYS A 14 7.15 -0.07 1.09
N THR A 15 6.92 0.37 -0.14
CA THR A 15 5.60 0.40 -0.76
C THR A 15 5.01 -1.00 -0.88
N THR A 16 5.82 -1.97 -1.29
CA THR A 16 5.41 -3.39 -1.39
C THR A 16 4.91 -3.90 -0.06
N LEU A 17 5.64 -3.65 1.03
CA LEU A 17 5.24 -4.11 2.35
C LEU A 17 4.02 -3.33 2.87
N ALA A 18 3.94 -2.02 2.62
CA ALA A 18 2.80 -1.19 3.03
C ALA A 18 1.49 -1.71 2.42
N THR A 19 1.49 -1.97 1.11
CA THR A 19 0.29 -2.43 0.39
C THR A 19 -0.13 -3.83 0.82
N HIS A 20 0.82 -4.74 1.07
CA HIS A 20 0.50 -6.10 1.53
C HIS A 20 -0.01 -6.14 2.97
N ILE A 21 0.60 -5.36 3.88
CA ILE A 21 0.11 -5.25 5.26
C ILE A 21 -1.31 -4.66 5.27
N ALA A 22 -1.55 -3.60 4.50
CA ALA A 22 -2.89 -3.01 4.40
C ALA A 22 -3.91 -4.00 3.81
N GLY A 23 -3.52 -4.72 2.76
CA GLY A 23 -4.29 -5.81 2.15
C GLY A 23 -4.72 -6.89 3.13
N GLU A 24 -3.75 -7.44 3.87
CA GLU A 24 -4.00 -8.49 4.84
C GLU A 24 -4.88 -8.02 5.99
N LEU A 25 -4.65 -6.81 6.51
CA LEU A 25 -5.48 -6.24 7.58
C LEU A 25 -6.93 -6.01 7.11
N ALA A 26 -7.12 -5.52 5.89
CA ALA A 26 -8.44 -5.37 5.29
C ALA A 26 -9.12 -6.73 5.07
N MET A 27 -8.39 -7.75 4.61
CA MET A 27 -8.89 -9.12 4.45
C MET A 27 -9.33 -9.74 5.79
N ARG A 28 -8.71 -9.33 6.90
CA ARG A 28 -9.13 -9.71 8.27
C ARG A 28 -10.33 -8.91 8.79
N GLY A 29 -10.95 -8.08 7.95
CA GLY A 29 -12.11 -7.26 8.31
C GLY A 29 -11.77 -5.99 9.11
N GLN A 30 -10.50 -5.58 9.15
CA GLN A 30 -10.15 -4.32 9.81
C GLN A 30 -10.42 -3.13 8.89
N HIS A 31 -10.78 -2.00 9.50
CA HIS A 31 -10.88 -0.72 8.78
C HIS A 31 -9.47 -0.11 8.64
N VAL A 32 -8.96 -0.09 7.42
CA VAL A 32 -7.56 0.30 7.12
C VAL A 32 -7.56 1.47 6.15
N VAL A 33 -6.62 2.39 6.35
CA VAL A 33 -6.30 3.45 5.40
C VAL A 33 -4.83 3.34 5.04
N LEU A 34 -4.53 3.28 3.74
CA LEU A 34 -3.17 3.31 3.22
C LEU A 34 -2.86 4.73 2.71
N LEU A 35 -1.82 5.35 3.26
CA LEU A 35 -1.38 6.70 2.89
C LEU A 35 -0.04 6.63 2.16
N ASP A 36 0.00 7.16 0.93
CA ASP A 36 1.23 7.30 0.15
C ASP A 36 1.83 8.70 0.40
N ALA A 37 2.99 8.73 1.05
CA ALA A 37 3.76 9.94 1.28
C ALA A 37 5.03 10.00 0.41
N ASP A 38 5.21 9.05 -0.53
CA ASP A 38 6.31 9.06 -1.48
C ASP A 38 5.91 9.91 -2.70
N PRO A 39 6.69 10.95 -3.07
CA PRO A 39 6.43 11.76 -4.27
C PRO A 39 6.30 10.94 -5.57
N GLN A 40 6.84 9.72 -5.61
CA GLN A 40 6.73 8.83 -6.77
C GLN A 40 5.34 8.16 -6.90
N GLY A 41 4.49 8.21 -5.87
CA GLY A 41 3.11 7.70 -5.94
C GLY A 41 3.01 6.20 -6.23
N SER A 42 4.04 5.42 -5.87
CA SER A 42 4.12 4.00 -6.22
C SER A 42 3.00 3.15 -5.61
N SER A 43 2.46 3.55 -4.45
CA SER A 43 1.33 2.85 -3.83
C SER A 43 0.05 3.10 -4.60
N LEU A 44 -0.16 4.35 -5.02
CA LEU A 44 -1.34 4.74 -5.80
C LEU A 44 -1.37 4.05 -7.17
N ASP A 45 -0.24 4.06 -7.89
CA ASP A 45 -0.09 3.36 -9.17
C ASP A 45 -0.39 1.86 -9.03
N TRP A 46 0.13 1.22 -7.98
CA TRP A 46 -0.14 -0.20 -7.73
C TRP A 46 -1.63 -0.48 -7.47
N THR A 47 -2.30 0.35 -6.65
CA THR A 47 -3.75 0.20 -6.39
C THR A 47 -4.57 0.44 -7.67
N GLN A 48 -4.14 1.35 -8.54
CA GLN A 48 -4.80 1.58 -9.83
C GLN A 48 -4.67 0.38 -10.77
N ARG A 49 -3.50 -0.26 -10.84
CA ARG A 49 -3.28 -1.48 -11.64
C ARG A 49 -4.15 -2.65 -11.19
N ARG A 50 -4.38 -2.81 -9.88
CA ARG A 50 -5.32 -3.80 -9.35
C ARG A 50 -6.73 -3.58 -9.89
N SER A 51 -7.19 -2.33 -9.82
CA SER A 51 -8.51 -1.93 -10.35
C SER A 51 -8.66 -2.25 -11.84
N GLN A 52 -7.61 -2.05 -12.64
CA GLN A 52 -7.59 -2.37 -14.07
C GLN A 52 -7.65 -3.89 -14.35
N GLN A 53 -7.19 -4.70 -13.40
CA GLN A 53 -7.27 -6.17 -13.45
C GLN A 53 -8.57 -6.73 -12.87
N GLY A 54 -9.56 -5.87 -12.55
CA GLY A 54 -10.82 -6.28 -11.92
C GLY A 54 -10.68 -6.66 -10.44
N LEU A 55 -9.53 -6.39 -9.82
CA LEU A 55 -9.32 -6.61 -8.39
C LEU A 55 -9.80 -5.40 -7.59
N PRO A 56 -10.31 -5.60 -6.36
CA PRO A 56 -10.67 -4.50 -5.48
C PRO A 56 -9.49 -3.55 -5.24
N ARG A 57 -9.81 -2.26 -5.17
CA ARG A 57 -8.87 -1.25 -4.68
C ARG A 57 -8.66 -1.46 -3.18
N LEU A 58 -7.40 -1.28 -2.78
CA LEU A 58 -6.99 -1.19 -1.39
C LEU A 58 -7.26 0.22 -0.85
#